data_AF-A0A2H9RLQ9-F1
#
_entry.id   AF-A0A2H9RLQ9-F1
#
_cell.length_a   1.000
_cell.length_b   1.000
_cell.length_c   1.000
_cell.angle_alpha   90.00
_cell.angle_beta   90.00
_cell.angle_gamma   90.00
#
_symmetry.space_group_name_H-M   'P 1'
#
loop_
_entity.id
_entity.type
_entity.pdbx_description
1 polymer ?
#
loop_
_entity_poly.entity_id
_entity_poly.type
_entity_poly.pdbx_seq_one_letter_code
_entity_poly.pdbx_strand_id
1 'polypeptide(L)'
;MKLNDTKIRYIINQMNLGKSTRQVRQDIQISHERVRKIYKKYKQTGIFPVLQSVGRPKKQLTETEINLIITSFSKHKVSASWLTKIIKCEFDIKQYYNYL
;
A
#
# COMPACT_ATOMS: atom_id res chain seq x y z
N MET A 1 10.29 -16.01 -3.27
CA MET A 1 11.22 -15.07 -3.96
C MET A 1 10.55 -13.70 -4.10
N LYS A 2 11.20 -12.61 -3.66
CA LYS A 2 10.64 -11.24 -3.75
C LYS A 2 10.87 -10.64 -5.15
N LEU A 3 9.88 -9.89 -5.64
CA LEU A 3 9.99 -9.09 -6.86
C LEU A 3 10.84 -7.83 -6.56
N ASN A 4 11.72 -7.47 -7.49
CA ASN A 4 12.57 -6.28 -7.43
C ASN A 4 12.57 -5.60 -8.81
N ASP A 5 13.17 -4.41 -8.90
CA ASP A 5 13.12 -3.60 -10.13
C ASP A 5 13.87 -4.25 -11.30
N THR A 6 14.95 -4.99 -11.05
CA THR A 6 15.66 -5.73 -12.09
C THR A 6 14.79 -6.82 -12.72
N LYS A 7 14.01 -7.55 -11.90
CA LYS A 7 13.03 -8.51 -12.42
C LYS A 7 11.90 -7.83 -13.17
N ILE A 8 11.45 -6.65 -12.77
CA ILE A 8 10.42 -5.91 -13.52
C ILE A 8 10.93 -5.54 -14.91
N ARG A 9 12.16 -5.02 -15.01
CA ARG A 9 12.78 -4.74 -16.32
C ARG A 9 12.90 -5.99 -17.17
N TYR A 10 13.37 -7.10 -16.56
CA TYR A 10 13.47 -8.37 -17.25
C TYR A 10 12.11 -8.85 -17.78
N ILE A 11 11.05 -8.83 -16.96
CA ILE A 11 9.69 -9.20 -17.36
C ILE A 11 9.26 -8.42 -18.61
N ILE A 12 9.42 -7.09 -18.57
CA ILE A 12 8.97 -6.22 -19.65
C ILE A 12 9.78 -6.48 -20.92
N ASN A 13 11.11 -6.59 -20.81
CA ASN A 13 11.97 -6.86 -21.96
C ASN A 13 11.62 -8.22 -22.61
N GLN A 14 11.46 -9.28 -21.81
CA GLN A 14 11.11 -10.60 -22.34
C GLN A 14 9.72 -10.62 -22.98
N MET A 15 8.73 -9.94 -22.39
CA MET A 15 7.40 -9.82 -22.97
C MET A 15 7.42 -8.99 -24.28
N ASN A 16 8.26 -7.96 -24.37
CA ASN A 16 8.44 -7.17 -25.60
C ASN A 16 9.13 -7.98 -26.71
N LEU A 17 9.99 -8.95 -26.35
CA LEU A 17 10.57 -9.93 -27.29
C LEU A 17 9.57 -11.02 -27.72
N GLY A 18 8.32 -10.96 -27.27
CA GLY A 18 7.27 -11.90 -27.66
C GLY A 18 7.21 -13.19 -26.84
N LYS A 19 7.99 -13.32 -25.75
CA LYS A 19 7.85 -14.48 -24.86
C LYS A 19 6.47 -14.53 -24.21
N SER A 20 5.95 -15.73 -24.03
CA SER A 20 4.70 -15.94 -23.32
C SER A 20 4.86 -15.66 -21.82
N THR A 21 3.78 -15.23 -21.18
CA THR A 21 3.75 -15.02 -19.72
C THR A 21 4.11 -16.29 -18.93
N ARG A 22 3.81 -17.48 -19.47
CA ARG A 22 4.17 -18.77 -18.87
C ARG A 22 5.69 -18.99 -18.84
N GLN A 23 6.39 -18.69 -19.92
CA GLN A 23 7.85 -18.79 -19.99
C GLN A 23 8.51 -17.80 -19.02
N VAL A 24 8.07 -16.54 -19.04
CA VAL A 24 8.59 -15.50 -18.13
C VAL A 24 8.35 -15.87 -16.65
N ARG A 25 7.21 -16.52 -16.35
CA ARG A 25 6.89 -17.05 -15.03
C ARG A 25 7.84 -18.16 -14.61
N GLN A 26 8.19 -19.08 -15.51
CA GLN A 26 9.15 -20.15 -15.24
C GLN A 26 10.55 -19.58 -14.98
N ASP A 27 10.97 -18.58 -15.76
CA ASP A 27 12.29 -17.94 -15.64
C ASP A 27 12.48 -17.23 -14.29
N ILE A 28 11.45 -16.55 -13.77
CA ILE A 28 11.56 -15.66 -12.59
C ILE A 28 10.86 -16.22 -11.35
N GLN A 29 10.08 -17.29 -11.48
CA GLN A 29 9.30 -17.92 -10.41
C GLN A 29 8.32 -16.96 -9.71
N ILE A 30 7.58 -16.16 -10.49
CA ILE A 30 6.54 -15.23 -10.01
C ILE A 30 5.18 -15.66 -10.55
N SER A 31 4.07 -15.35 -9.88
CA SER A 31 2.74 -15.73 -10.37
C SER A 31 2.41 -15.11 -11.74
N HIS A 32 1.59 -15.82 -12.49
CA HIS A 32 1.22 -15.45 -13.86
C HIS A 32 0.46 -14.12 -13.91
N GLU A 33 -0.41 -13.91 -12.92
CA GLU A 33 -1.20 -12.69 -12.73
C GLU A 33 -0.29 -11.48 -12.47
N ARG A 34 0.78 -11.69 -11.70
CA ARG A 34 1.71 -10.60 -11.38
C ARG A 34 2.50 -10.17 -12.61
N VAL A 35 2.97 -11.11 -13.43
CA VAL A 35 3.62 -10.82 -14.73
C VAL A 35 2.65 -10.04 -15.64
N ARG A 36 1.40 -10.51 -15.79
CA ARG A 36 0.37 -9.80 -16.57
C ARG A 36 0.10 -8.38 -16.07
N LYS A 37 -0.04 -8.20 -14.75
CA LYS A 37 -0.32 -6.90 -14.14
C LYS A 37 0.83 -5.90 -14.38
N ILE A 38 2.07 -6.35 -14.26
CA ILE A 38 3.26 -5.54 -14.55
C ILE A 38 3.27 -5.11 -16.01
N TYR A 39 3.10 -6.06 -16.93
CA TYR A 39 3.12 -5.78 -18.36
C TYR A 39 1.97 -4.87 -18.80
N LYS A 40 0.76 -5.10 -18.28
CA LYS A 40 -0.40 -4.23 -18.52
C LYS A 40 -0.13 -2.79 -18.08
N LYS A 41 0.41 -2.59 -16.87
CA LYS A 41 0.76 -1.26 -16.37
C LYS A 41 1.80 -0.57 -17.25
N TYR A 42 2.83 -1.31 -17.68
CA TYR A 42 3.82 -0.80 -18.63
C TYR A 42 3.19 -0.41 -19.97
N LYS A 43 2.35 -1.26 -20.58
CA LYS A 43 1.65 -0.95 -21.84
C LYS A 43 0.74 0.27 -21.75
N GLN A 44 0.11 0.50 -20.60
CA GLN A 44 -0.78 1.65 -20.38
C GLN A 44 -0.02 2.96 -20.16
N THR A 45 1.14 2.92 -19.51
CA THR A 45 1.87 4.13 -19.08
C THR A 45 3.11 4.43 -19.90
N GLY A 46 3.65 3.45 -20.63
CA GLY A 46 4.96 3.53 -21.29
C GLY A 46 6.16 3.48 -20.33
N ILE A 47 5.93 3.50 -19.02
CA ILE A 47 6.96 3.64 -17.99
C ILE A 47 7.15 2.32 -17.25
N PHE A 48 8.40 1.99 -16.90
CA PHE A 48 8.71 0.83 -16.07
C PHE A 48 8.02 0.94 -14.70
N PRO A 49 7.18 -0.03 -14.31
CA PRO A 49 6.52 -0.01 -13.01
C PRO A 49 7.55 -0.05 -11.88
N VAL A 50 7.50 0.94 -10.98
CA VAL A 50 8.28 0.93 -9.75
C VAL A 50 7.50 0.21 -8.65
N LEU A 51 8.18 -0.59 -7.84
CA LEU A 51 7.58 -1.18 -6.65
C LEU A 51 7.40 -0.11 -5.58
N GLN A 52 6.16 0.05 -5.13
CA GLN A 52 5.88 0.87 -3.95
C GLN A 52 6.44 0.17 -2.70
N SER A 53 6.78 0.97 -1.69
CA SER A 53 7.15 0.45 -0.38
C SER A 53 6.07 -0.48 0.15
N VAL A 54 6.52 -1.57 0.76
CA VAL A 54 5.63 -2.58 1.31
C VAL A 54 4.95 -2.02 2.55
N GLY A 55 3.63 -2.12 2.61
CA GLY A 55 2.83 -1.71 3.76
C GLY A 55 1.91 -0.52 3.48
N ARG A 56 1.10 -0.19 4.48
CA ARG A 56 0.22 0.98 4.43
C ARG A 56 1.06 2.25 4.54
N PRO A 57 0.80 3.30 3.74
CA PRO A 57 1.44 4.59 3.96
C PRO A 57 1.18 5.05 5.39
N LYS A 58 2.25 5.38 6.12
CA LYS A 58 2.16 5.94 7.46
C LYS A 58 1.67 7.38 7.33
N LYS A 59 0.46 7.67 7.78
CA LYS A 59 0.01 9.05 7.93
C LYS A 59 0.58 9.57 9.25
N GLN A 60 1.35 10.65 9.17
CA GLN A 60 1.85 11.36 10.34
C GLN A 60 0.68 12.08 11.02
N LEU A 61 0.56 11.92 12.33
CA LEU A 61 -0.41 12.68 13.12
C LEU A 61 0.11 14.10 13.33
N THR A 62 -0.76 15.09 13.23
CA THR A 62 -0.39 16.45 13.64
C THR A 62 -0.34 16.54 15.17
N GLU A 63 0.42 17.50 15.70
CA GLU A 63 0.46 17.75 17.15
C GLU A 63 -0.94 18.03 17.73
N THR A 64 -1.80 18.69 16.95
CA THR A 64 -3.20 18.94 17.31
C THR A 64 -4.01 17.65 17.44
N GLU A 65 -3.84 16.70 16.52
CA GLU A 65 -4.47 15.38 16.58
C GLU A 65 -3.96 14.58 17.80
N ILE A 66 -2.65 14.62 18.06
CA ILE A 66 -2.05 13.94 19.22
C ILE A 66 -2.60 14.49 20.54
N ASN A 67 -2.64 15.82 20.68
CA ASN A 67 -3.16 16.47 21.88
C ASN A 67 -4.66 16.16 22.08
N LEU A 68 -5.44 16.12 21.01
CA LEU A 68 -6.85 15.72 21.07
C LEU A 68 -7.00 14.28 21.57
N ILE A 69 -6.20 13.33 21.07
CA ILE A 69 -6.23 11.94 21.55
C ILE A 69 -5.88 11.86 23.04
N ILE A 70 -4.80 12.54 23.48
CA ILE A 70 -4.34 12.52 24.87
C ILE A 70 -5.38 13.12 25.81
N THR A 71 -5.98 14.25 25.42
CA THR A 71 -7.02 14.93 26.23
C THR A 71 -8.30 14.10 26.30
N SER A 72 -8.79 13.58 25.19
CA SER A 72 -9.96 12.69 25.18
C SER A 72 -9.70 11.40 25.97
N PHE A 73 -8.50 10.82 25.89
CA PHE A 73 -8.13 9.65 26.68
C PHE A 73 -8.09 9.96 28.18
N SER A 74 -7.51 11.10 28.56
CA SER A 74 -7.46 11.53 29.97
C SER A 74 -8.86 11.76 30.56
N LYS A 75 -9.79 12.28 29.75
CA LYS A 75 -11.19 12.53 30.12
C LYS A 75 -12.00 11.25 30.29
N HIS A 76 -11.93 10.34 29.30
CA HIS A 76 -12.83 9.19 29.22
C HIS A 76 -12.21 7.88 29.74
N LYS A 77 -10.87 7.75 29.69
CA LYS A 77 -10.09 6.57 30.11
C LYS A 77 -10.61 5.24 29.56
N VAL A 78 -11.04 5.26 28.30
CA VAL A 78 -11.58 4.09 27.59
C VAL A 78 -10.57 3.47 26.64
N SER A 79 -10.84 2.23 26.21
CA SER A 79 -10.07 1.56 25.16
C SER A 79 -10.03 2.36 23.84
N ALA A 80 -8.99 2.12 23.04
CA ALA A 80 -8.77 2.72 21.72
C ALA A 80 -10.01 2.74 20.80
N SER A 81 -10.74 1.61 20.74
CA SER A 81 -11.92 1.47 19.89
C SER A 81 -13.05 2.41 20.32
N TRP A 82 -13.27 2.52 21.63
CA TRP A 82 -14.27 3.42 22.20
C TRP A 82 -13.84 4.87 22.10
N LEU A 83 -12.57 5.18 22.36
CA LEU A 83 -12.01 6.52 22.21
C LEU A 83 -12.22 7.07 20.79
N THR A 84 -12.01 6.22 19.78
CA THR A 84 -12.23 6.56 18.38
C THR A 84 -13.69 6.93 18.11
N LYS A 85 -14.65 6.18 18.68
CA LYS A 85 -16.08 6.48 18.55
C LYS A 85 -16.46 7.80 19.23
N ILE A 86 -15.95 8.03 20.43
CA ILE A 86 -16.20 9.27 21.18
C ILE A 86 -15.67 10.48 20.42
N ILE A 87 -14.42 10.43 19.95
CA ILE A 87 -13.80 11.52 19.17
C ILE A 87 -14.60 11.80 17.88
N LYS A 88 -15.09 10.75 17.20
CA LYS A 88 -15.96 10.89 16.03
C LYS A 88 -17.28 11.60 16.36
N CYS A 89 -17.89 11.26 17.48
CA CYS A 89 -19.15 11.87 17.91
C CYS A 89 -18.98 13.31 18.42
N GLU A 90 -17.91 13.60 19.18
CA GLU A 90 -17.67 14.92 19.77
C GLU A 90 -17.16 15.95 18.74
N PHE A 91 -16.40 15.53 17.71
CA PHE A 91 -15.70 16.47 16.82
C PHE A 91 -16.07 16.33 15.32
N ASP A 92 -17.00 15.44 14.95
CA ASP A 92 -17.38 15.13 13.55
C ASP A 92 -16.19 14.82 12.60
N ILE A 93 -15.10 14.27 13.17
CA ILE A 93 -13.87 13.97 12.41
C ILE A 93 -13.98 12.58 11.78
N LYS A 94 -14.08 12.53 10.45
CA LYS A 94 -14.30 11.31 9.67
C LYS A 94 -13.19 10.24 9.81
N GLN A 95 -11.93 10.62 10.08
CA GLN A 95 -10.75 9.78 9.82
C GLN A 95 -9.87 9.42 11.04
N TYR A 96 -10.38 8.70 12.04
CA TYR A 96 -9.52 8.15 13.12
C TYR A 96 -9.28 6.63 13.08
N TYR A 97 -9.84 5.90 12.11
CA TYR A 97 -9.87 4.43 12.10
C TYR A 97 -8.52 3.70 11.85
N ASN A 98 -7.37 4.39 11.88
CA ASN A 98 -6.13 3.84 11.31
C ASN A 98 -4.85 4.08 12.13
N TYR A 99 -4.96 4.48 13.40
CA TYR A 99 -3.81 5.00 14.18
C TYR A 99 -3.58 4.34 15.54
N LEU A 100 -4.40 3.38 15.93
CA LEU A 100 -4.27 2.58 17.16
C LEU A 100 -4.16 1.11 16.75
#